data_AF-A0A183D505-F1
#
_entry.id   AF-A0A183D505-F1
#
_cell.length_a   1.000
_cell.length_b   1.000
_cell.length_c   1.000
_cell.angle_alpha   90.00
_cell.angle_beta   90.00
_cell.angle_gamma   90.00
#
_symmetry.space_group_name_H-M   'P 1'
#
loop_
_entity.id
_entity.type
_entity.pdbx_description
1 polymer ?
#
loop_
_entity_poly.entity_id
_entity_poly.type
_entity_poly.pdbx_seq_one_letter_code
_entity_poly.pdbx_strand_id
1 'polypeptide(L)'
;MEQKLRQLTLVTMAKASKIIPVEAAMRELHITDLQEFQRLFISALYDGIIQGRLNAQKGVIEVFSWKNRDVSDEELEELSRRLDEWIEQCKKTKEGLNQVKEEVEKVQKMIEEEEERRVQKEACRRSKNIRGKKQC
;
A
#
# COMPACT_ATOMS: atom_id res chain seq x y z
N MET A 1 35.84 11.24 -12.74
CA MET A 1 35.51 9.82 -12.50
C MET A 1 34.95 9.62 -11.09
N GLU A 2 35.48 10.31 -10.07
CA GLU A 2 35.00 10.26 -8.68
C GLU A 2 33.51 10.61 -8.48
N GLN A 3 32.98 11.60 -9.20
CA GLN A 3 31.56 11.99 -9.06
C GLN A 3 30.59 10.83 -9.35
N LYS A 4 30.84 10.05 -10.40
CA LYS A 4 29.98 8.90 -10.74
C LYS A 4 30.04 7.81 -9.67
N LEU A 5 31.22 7.58 -9.09
CA LEU A 5 31.36 6.62 -7.99
C LEU A 5 30.61 7.07 -6.74
N ARG A 6 30.73 8.36 -6.39
CA ARG A 6 29.98 8.97 -5.28
C ARG A 6 28.45 8.90 -5.51
N GLN A 7 27.99 9.13 -6.75
CA GLN A 7 26.57 8.95 -7.09
C GLN A 7 26.11 7.51 -6.87
N LEU A 8 26.93 6.50 -7.22
CA LEU A 8 26.59 5.09 -6.99
C LEU A 8 26.58 4.73 -5.51
N THR A 9 27.54 5.23 -4.72
CA THR A 9 27.51 5.06 -3.26
C THR A 9 26.23 5.65 -2.67
N LEU A 10 25.80 6.82 -3.13
CA LEU A 10 24.54 7.43 -2.69
C LEU A 10 23.31 6.56 -3.05
N VAL A 11 23.32 5.88 -4.19
CA VAL A 11 22.28 4.89 -4.54
C VAL A 11 22.29 3.70 -3.59
N THR A 12 23.47 3.18 -3.25
CA THR A 12 23.60 2.09 -2.26
C THR A 12 23.04 2.50 -0.90
N MET A 13 23.29 3.75 -0.47
CA MET A 13 22.69 4.29 0.76
C MET A 13 21.16 4.39 0.65
N ALA A 14 20.63 4.81 -0.50
CA ALA A 14 19.19 4.88 -0.76
C ALA A 14 18.50 3.51 -0.75
N LYS A 15 19.20 2.46 -1.16
CA LYS A 15 18.73 1.07 -1.09
C LYS A 15 18.51 0.62 0.36
N ALA A 16 19.38 1.06 1.29
CA ALA A 16 19.28 0.74 2.70
C ALA A 16 18.22 1.60 3.44
N SER A 17 18.13 2.89 3.13
CA SER A 17 17.15 3.80 3.74
C SER A 17 16.67 4.87 2.77
N LYS A 18 15.34 5.05 2.70
CA LYS A 18 14.71 6.14 1.92
C LYS A 18 14.91 7.53 2.54
N ILE A 19 15.25 7.60 3.83
CA ILE A 19 15.52 8.86 4.52
C ILE A 19 16.96 8.81 5.00
N ILE A 20 17.79 9.70 4.44
CA ILE A 20 19.23 9.70 4.69
C ILE A 20 19.62 11.05 5.31
N PRO A 21 20.21 11.09 6.52
CA PRO A 21 20.78 12.31 7.06
C PRO A 21 21.91 12.83 6.18
N VAL A 22 21.90 14.13 5.91
CA VAL A 22 22.88 14.77 5.02
C VAL A 22 24.30 14.60 5.57
N GLU A 23 24.47 14.68 6.88
CA GLU A 23 25.77 14.51 7.54
C GLU A 23 26.30 13.08 7.40
N ALA A 24 25.41 12.09 7.43
CA ALA A 24 25.77 10.70 7.21
C ALA A 24 26.18 10.46 5.75
N ALA A 25 25.42 11.00 4.80
CA ALA A 25 25.76 10.92 3.37
C ALA A 25 27.08 11.63 3.06
N MET A 26 27.30 12.82 3.62
CA MET A 26 28.54 13.57 3.45
C MET A 26 29.75 12.80 3.99
N ARG A 27 29.62 12.15 5.16
CA ARG A 27 30.68 11.32 5.74
C ARG A 27 31.04 10.14 4.85
N GLU A 28 30.03 9.41 4.38
CA GLU A 28 30.21 8.20 3.55
C GLU A 28 30.78 8.53 2.16
N LEU A 29 30.42 9.70 1.62
CA LEU A 29 30.91 10.18 0.33
C LEU A 29 32.25 10.93 0.43
N HIS A 30 32.77 11.08 1.65
CA HIS A 30 33.96 11.86 1.98
C HIS A 30 33.90 13.31 1.45
N ILE A 31 32.75 13.95 1.62
CA ILE A 31 32.50 15.35 1.27
C ILE A 31 32.41 16.18 2.56
N THR A 32 33.20 17.24 2.65
CA THR A 32 33.21 18.15 3.82
C THR A 32 32.30 19.36 3.63
N ASP A 33 32.11 19.81 2.38
CA ASP A 33 31.32 20.98 2.03
C ASP A 33 29.88 20.62 1.64
N LEU A 34 28.91 21.29 2.27
CA LEU A 34 27.49 21.07 1.99
C LEU A 34 27.14 21.48 0.56
N GLN A 35 27.78 22.53 0.03
CA GLN A 35 27.49 23.00 -1.33
C GLN A 35 27.96 21.98 -2.37
N GLU A 36 29.12 21.35 -2.16
CA GLU A 36 29.61 20.25 -3.00
C GLU A 36 28.66 19.06 -2.99
N PHE A 37 28.17 18.69 -1.81
CA PHE A 37 27.18 17.63 -1.67
C PHE A 37 25.88 17.95 -2.41
N GLN A 38 25.36 19.17 -2.28
CA GLN A 38 24.17 19.62 -2.99
C GLN A 38 24.37 19.58 -4.51
N ARG A 39 25.53 20.01 -5.02
CA ARG A 39 25.87 19.90 -6.45
C ARG A 39 25.85 18.45 -6.92
N LEU A 40 26.42 17.53 -6.14
CA LEU A 40 26.40 16.10 -6.45
C LEU A 40 24.96 15.55 -6.49
N PHE A 41 24.15 15.88 -5.48
CA PHE A 41 22.75 15.44 -5.40
C PHE A 41 21.92 15.97 -6.56
N ILE A 42 22.08 17.25 -6.91
CA ILE A 42 21.44 17.87 -8.07
C ILE A 42 21.88 17.17 -9.35
N SER A 43 23.18 16.89 -9.53
CA SER A 43 23.65 16.14 -10.70
C SER A 43 22.99 14.76 -10.79
N ALA A 44 22.89 14.03 -9.68
CA ALA A 44 22.25 12.71 -9.65
C ALA A 44 20.76 12.76 -10.01
N LEU A 45 20.06 13.85 -9.65
CA LEU A 45 18.68 14.12 -10.06
C LEU A 45 18.57 14.37 -11.56
N TYR A 46 19.45 15.21 -12.13
CA TYR A 46 19.46 15.52 -13.56
C TYR A 46 19.83 14.31 -14.43
N ASP A 47 20.76 13.48 -13.98
CA ASP A 47 21.10 12.20 -14.63
C ASP A 47 19.97 11.15 -14.49
N GLY A 48 18.96 11.45 -13.66
CA GLY A 48 17.85 10.56 -13.35
C GLY A 48 18.28 9.29 -12.63
N ILE A 49 19.44 9.31 -11.96
CA ILE A 49 19.94 8.18 -11.16
C ILE A 49 19.12 8.05 -9.88
N ILE A 50 18.79 9.19 -9.27
CA ILE A 50 18.01 9.28 -8.04
C ILE A 50 16.82 10.21 -8.30
N GLN A 51 15.67 9.92 -7.70
CA GLN A 51 14.56 10.85 -7.55
C GLN A 51 14.30 11.06 -6.07
N GLY A 52 14.29 12.32 -5.64
CA GLY A 52 14.16 12.65 -4.23
C GLY A 52 14.09 14.16 -3.99
N ARG A 53 14.05 14.53 -2.71
CA ARG A 53 14.04 15.93 -2.25
C ARG A 53 15.01 16.10 -1.10
N LEU A 54 15.65 17.26 -1.07
CA LEU A 54 16.47 17.68 0.07
C LEU A 54 15.58 18.49 1.03
N ASN A 55 15.48 18.04 2.28
CA ASN A 55 14.81 18.77 3.34
C ASN A 55 15.86 19.51 4.20
N ALA A 56 16.12 20.77 3.85
CA ALA A 56 17.12 21.58 4.52
C ALA A 56 16.80 21.86 6.00
N GLN A 57 15.51 21.91 6.38
CA GLN A 57 15.11 22.15 7.78
C GLN A 57 15.44 20.96 8.67
N LYS A 58 15.25 19.74 8.16
CA LYS A 58 15.50 18.50 8.89
C LYS A 58 16.92 17.96 8.69
N GLY A 59 17.69 18.50 7.74
CA GLY A 59 19.01 17.96 7.39
C GLY A 59 18.94 16.56 6.79
N VAL A 60 17.87 16.22 6.06
CA VAL A 60 17.69 14.88 5.47
C VAL A 60 17.40 14.95 3.98
N ILE A 61 17.76 13.89 3.28
CA ILE A 61 17.30 13.61 1.93
C ILE A 61 16.19 12.57 2.00
N GLU A 62 15.09 12.85 1.33
CA GLU A 62 13.98 11.95 1.10
C GLU A 62 14.11 11.39 -0.33
N VAL A 63 14.45 10.12 -0.45
CA VAL A 63 14.58 9.42 -1.73
C VAL A 63 13.31 8.66 -2.04
N PHE A 64 12.73 8.90 -3.21
CA PHE A 64 11.51 8.24 -3.68
C PHE A 64 11.81 6.99 -4.50
N SER A 65 12.76 7.11 -5.43
CA SER A 65 13.20 6.02 -6.29
C SER A 65 14.64 6.22 -6.74
N TRP A 66 15.28 5.15 -7.18
CA TRP A 66 16.62 5.17 -7.76
C TRP A 66 16.71 4.16 -8.89
N LYS A 67 17.66 4.36 -9.80
CA LYS A 67 18.00 3.36 -10.81
C LYS A 67 18.86 2.28 -10.16
N ASN A 68 18.38 1.04 -10.14
CA ASN A 68 19.23 -0.10 -9.80
C ASN A 68 20.21 -0.33 -10.95
N ARG A 69 21.51 -0.30 -10.63
CA ARG A 69 22.57 -0.61 -11.58
C ARG A 69 22.87 -2.10 -11.60
N ASP A 70 22.87 -2.70 -10.42
CA ASP A 70 23.28 -4.07 -10.18
C ASP A 70 22.10 -4.82 -9.57
N VAL A 71 21.82 -6.02 -10.07
CA VAL A 71 20.84 -6.96 -9.54
C VAL A 71 21.58 -8.28 -9.38
N SER A 72 21.64 -8.80 -8.15
CA SER A 72 22.22 -10.13 -7.90
C SER A 72 21.16 -11.21 -8.11
N ASP A 73 21.60 -12.45 -8.37
CA ASP A 73 20.71 -13.60 -8.48
C ASP A 73 19.89 -13.82 -7.19
N GLU A 74 20.50 -13.58 -6.04
CA GLU A 74 19.85 -13.63 -4.72
C GLU A 74 18.71 -12.60 -4.60
N GLU A 75 18.91 -11.38 -5.12
CA GLU A 75 17.89 -10.33 -5.13
C GLU A 75 16.73 -10.66 -6.08
N LEU A 76 16.99 -11.39 -7.17
CA LEU A 76 15.95 -11.90 -8.06
C LEU A 76 15.10 -12.98 -7.39
N GLU A 77 15.73 -13.91 -6.68
CA GLU A 77 15.03 -14.94 -5.90
C GLU A 77 14.17 -14.31 -4.79
N GLU A 78 14.72 -13.34 -4.06
CA GLU A 78 13.96 -12.61 -3.05
C GLU A 78 12.78 -11.84 -3.67
N LEU A 79 12.99 -11.19 -4.83
CA LEU A 79 11.94 -10.49 -5.54
C LEU A 79 10.81 -11.46 -5.97
N SER A 80 11.17 -12.63 -6.50
CA SER A 80 10.19 -13.67 -6.86
C SER A 80 9.37 -14.09 -5.64
N ARG A 81 10.05 -14.41 -4.53
CA ARG A 81 9.37 -14.81 -3.29
C ARG A 81 8.40 -13.73 -2.80
N ARG A 82 8.82 -12.46 -2.83
CA ARG A 82 7.97 -11.33 -2.40
C ARG A 82 6.76 -11.13 -3.32
N LEU A 83 6.91 -11.36 -4.63
CA LEU A 83 5.79 -11.31 -5.57
C LEU A 83 4.81 -12.45 -5.32
N ASP A 84 5.30 -13.66 -5.06
CA ASP A 84 4.46 -14.81 -4.73
C ASP A 84 3.69 -14.59 -3.42
N GLU A 85 4.36 -14.09 -2.38
CA GLU A 85 3.72 -13.68 -1.12
C GLU A 85 2.64 -12.63 -1.35
N TRP A 86 2.90 -11.65 -2.22
CA TRP A 86 1.93 -10.60 -2.52
C TRP A 86 0.71 -11.13 -3.29
N ILE A 87 0.92 -12.03 -4.25
CA ILE A 87 -0.16 -12.74 -4.96
C ILE A 87 -1.02 -13.52 -3.97
N GLU A 88 -0.38 -14.22 -3.03
CA GLU A 88 -1.08 -15.00 -2.01
C GLU A 88 -1.90 -14.11 -1.06
N GLN A 89 -1.37 -12.95 -0.67
CA GLN A 89 -2.13 -11.95 0.07
C GLN A 89 -3.35 -11.46 -0.71
N CYS A 90 -3.20 -11.16 -2.01
CA CYS A 90 -4.32 -10.76 -2.86
C CYS A 90 -5.40 -11.85 -2.96
N LYS A 91 -5.01 -13.12 -3.08
CA LYS A 91 -5.97 -14.25 -3.07
C LYS A 91 -6.73 -14.33 -1.75
N LYS A 92 -6.03 -14.27 -0.62
CA LYS A 92 -6.65 -14.27 0.71
C LYS A 92 -7.62 -13.11 0.91
N THR A 93 -7.25 -11.90 0.49
CA THR A 93 -8.16 -10.74 0.55
C THR A 93 -9.39 -10.95 -0.33
N LYS A 94 -9.22 -11.49 -1.54
CA LYS A 94 -10.35 -11.82 -2.43
C LYS A 94 -11.29 -12.85 -1.81
N GLU A 95 -10.74 -13.91 -1.22
CA GLU A 95 -11.52 -14.95 -0.54
C GLU A 95 -12.28 -14.38 0.68
N GLY A 96 -11.62 -13.55 1.49
CA GLY A 96 -12.26 -12.85 2.61
C GLY A 96 -13.41 -11.95 2.15
N LEU A 97 -13.23 -11.20 1.05
CA LEU A 97 -14.30 -10.38 0.47
C LEU A 97 -15.48 -11.23 -0.04
N ASN A 98 -15.20 -12.38 -0.65
CA ASN A 98 -16.25 -13.29 -1.09
C ASN A 98 -17.04 -13.88 0.09
N GLN A 99 -16.36 -14.26 1.17
CA GLN A 99 -17.03 -14.75 2.39
C GLN A 99 -17.94 -13.69 3.00
N VAL A 100 -17.44 -12.45 3.15
CA VAL A 100 -18.25 -11.33 3.65
C VAL A 100 -19.46 -11.09 2.75
N LYS A 101 -19.29 -11.17 1.43
CA LYS A 101 -20.40 -11.04 0.48
C LYS A 101 -21.46 -12.13 0.70
N GLU A 102 -21.06 -13.39 0.84
CA GLU A 102 -21.99 -14.50 1.08
C GLU A 102 -22.73 -14.37 2.42
N GLU A 103 -22.05 -13.91 3.47
CA GLU A 103 -22.68 -13.65 4.77
C GLU A 103 -23.73 -12.53 4.68
N VAL A 104 -23.42 -11.44 4.00
CA VAL A 104 -24.36 -10.35 3.76
C VAL A 104 -25.58 -10.83 2.97
N GLU A 105 -25.39 -11.62 1.91
CA GLU A 105 -26.50 -12.19 1.13
C GLU A 105 -27.38 -13.12 1.98
N LYS A 106 -26.79 -13.91 2.88
CA LYS A 106 -27.56 -14.77 3.81
C LYS A 106 -28.37 -13.94 4.79
N VAL A 107 -27.77 -12.91 5.40
CA VAL A 107 -28.47 -12.02 6.33
C VAL A 107 -29.62 -11.29 5.62
N GLN A 108 -29.38 -10.79 4.40
CA GLN A 108 -30.40 -10.11 3.60
C GLN A 108 -31.61 -11.03 3.33
N LYS A 109 -31.37 -12.28 2.91
CA LYS A 109 -32.46 -13.26 2.71
C LYS A 109 -33.23 -13.56 4.00
N MET A 110 -32.54 -13.70 5.14
CA MET A 110 -33.21 -13.94 6.42
C MET A 110 -34.11 -12.77 6.83
N ILE A 111 -33.69 -11.52 6.56
CA ILE A 111 -34.50 -10.33 6.82
C ILE A 111 -35.74 -10.33 5.93
N GLU A 112 -35.58 -10.58 4.62
CA GLU A 112 -36.68 -10.64 3.66
C GLU A 112 -37.71 -11.72 4.04
N GLU A 113 -37.26 -12.94 4.35
CA GLU A 113 -38.15 -14.02 4.80
C GLU A 113 -38.88 -13.69 6.11
N GLU A 114 -38.23 -12.99 7.04
CA GLU A 114 -38.87 -12.57 8.30
C GLU A 114 -39.91 -11.47 8.06
N GLU A 115 -39.64 -10.51 7.17
CA GLU A 115 -40.60 -9.49 6.75
C GLU A 115 -41.83 -10.12 6.08
N GLU A 116 -41.64 -11.06 5.16
CA GLU A 116 -42.73 -11.79 4.51
C GLU A 116 -43.59 -12.56 5.54
N ARG A 117 -42.94 -13.27 6.47
CA ARG A 117 -43.62 -13.96 7.58
C ARG A 117 -44.43 -13.00 8.44
N ARG A 118 -43.92 -11.80 8.72
CA ARG A 118 -44.63 -10.77 9.50
C ARG A 118 -45.86 -10.25 8.74
N VAL A 119 -45.69 -9.89 7.47
CA VAL A 119 -46.79 -9.41 6.61
C VAL A 119 -47.90 -10.47 6.49
N GLN A 120 -47.54 -11.74 6.29
CA GLN A 120 -48.51 -12.82 6.15
C GLN A 120 -49.27 -13.10 7.46
N LYS A 121 -48.58 -13.04 8.61
CA LYS A 121 -49.22 -13.13 9.94
C LYS A 121 -50.21 -11.98 10.15
N GLU A 122 -49.84 -10.75 9.78
CA GLU A 122 -50.73 -9.58 9.88
C GLU A 122 -51.94 -9.69 8.95
N ALA A 123 -51.77 -10.15 7.71
CA ALA A 123 -52.85 -10.36 6.76
C ALA A 123 -53.85 -11.45 7.23
N CYS A 124 -53.35 -12.54 7.82
CA CYS A 124 -54.17 -13.60 8.41
C CYS A 124 -54.97 -13.09 9.61
N ARG A 125 -54.35 -12.29 10.49
CA ARG A 125 -55.04 -11.63 11.62
C ARG A 125 -56.17 -10.71 11.14
N ARG A 126 -55.92 -9.87 10.14
CA ARG A 126 -56.94 -8.96 9.56
C ARG A 126 -58.10 -9.74 8.94
N SER A 127 -57.82 -10.82 8.22
CA SER A 127 -58.85 -11.66 7.58
C SER A 127 -59.76 -12.39 8.57
N LYS A 128 -59.23 -12.76 9.76
CA LYS A 128 -60.04 -13.35 10.85
C LYS A 128 -60.95 -12.30 11.49
N ASN A 129 -60.44 -11.09 11.73
CA ASN A 129 -61.24 -9.98 12.27
C ASN A 129 -62.40 -9.57 11.35
N ILE A 130 -62.21 -9.62 10.03
CA ILE A 130 -63.28 -9.28 9.06
C ILE A 130 -64.36 -10.38 9.02
N ARG A 131 -63.97 -11.67 9.12
CA ARG A 131 -64.91 -12.79 9.18
C ARG A 131 -65.73 -12.80 10.47
N GLY A 132 -65.12 -12.50 11.61
CA GLY A 132 -65.84 -12.39 12.90
C GLY A 132 -66.86 -11.24 12.95
N LYS A 133 -66.70 -10.19 12.13
CA LYS A 133 -67.67 -9.08 12.02
C LYS A 133 -68.85 -9.36 11.08
N LYS A 134 -68.78 -10.35 10.20
CA LYS A 134 -69.85 -10.71 9.24
C LYS A 134 -70.85 -11.74 9.79
N GLN A 135 -70.66 -12.20 11.01
CA GLN A 135 -71.49 -13.23 11.66
C GLN A 135 -72.43 -12.68 12.76
N CYS A 136 -72.52 -11.35 12.89
CA CYS A 136 -73.51 -10.66 13.71
C CYS A 136 -74.54 -9.95 12.82
#